data_AF-A0A967UC07-F1
#
_entry.id   AF-A0A967UC07-F1
#
_cell.length_a   1.000
_cell.length_b   1.000
_cell.length_c   1.000
_cell.angle_alpha   90.00
_cell.angle_beta   90.00
_cell.angle_gamma   90.00
#
_symmetry.space_group_name_H-M   'P 1'
#
loop_
_entity.id
_entity.type
_entity.pdbx_description
1 polymer ?
#
loop_
_entity_poly.entity_id
_entity_poly.type
_entity_poly.pdbx_seq_one_letter_code
_entity_poly.pdbx_strand_id
1 'polypeptide(L)'
;MDERVGARASATRSLELAPFRALRYNPGAVPDLGAVTCPPYDVINAHGVETFEAADPHNIVRLILPRPVDDTDKYERAAADLRAWRAAGVFDRDGEPGLYVYELAHGDHVTAGLVGAVSVHDVADRRVLPHEDVFEGAVVDRTSLMLATQAQLEPILLTYDGDGAASDVVDDTLRTAPLLEVTTADRARHRLWRLTDPDVLATVQADLAERQALIADGHHRYAAYRALRDHPAAPDGAGH
;
A
#
# COMPACT_ATOMS: atom_id res chain seq x y z
N MET A 1 25.39 -11.74 -35.63
CA MET A 1 25.41 -12.16 -34.22
C MET A 1 24.81 -11.01 -33.45
N ASP A 2 23.63 -11.27 -32.91
CA ASP A 2 22.52 -10.33 -32.71
C ASP A 2 22.73 -9.46 -31.45
N GLU A 3 22.90 -8.15 -31.62
CA GLU A 3 22.96 -7.17 -30.53
C GLU A 3 21.53 -6.72 -30.22
N ARG A 4 20.85 -7.46 -29.34
CA ARG A 4 19.55 -7.02 -28.80
C ARG A 4 19.77 -6.30 -27.48
N VAL A 5 20.03 -5.00 -27.58
CA VAL A 5 19.82 -4.07 -26.48
C VAL A 5 18.32 -4.03 -26.21
N GLY A 6 17.88 -4.73 -25.16
CA GLY A 6 16.52 -4.65 -24.67
C GLY A 6 16.25 -3.23 -24.20
N ALA A 7 15.32 -2.55 -24.86
CA ALA A 7 14.80 -1.27 -24.41
C ALA A 7 14.13 -1.48 -23.03
N ARG A 8 14.77 -1.01 -21.96
CA ARG A 8 14.11 -0.77 -20.68
C ARG A 8 12.93 0.18 -20.93
N ALA A 9 11.77 -0.14 -20.39
CA ALA A 9 10.59 0.72 -20.43
C ALA A 9 11.00 2.16 -20.04
N SER A 10 10.60 3.13 -20.85
CA SER A 10 10.83 4.56 -20.58
C SER A 10 10.26 4.88 -19.20
N ALA A 11 11.11 5.23 -18.25
CA ALA A 11 10.67 5.78 -16.96
C ALA A 11 9.77 6.98 -17.27
N THR A 12 8.48 6.85 -16.98
CA THR A 12 7.53 7.94 -17.11
C THR A 12 7.97 9.05 -16.16
N ARG A 13 8.21 10.24 -16.71
CA ARG A 13 8.60 11.42 -15.92
C ARG A 13 7.40 12.04 -15.21
N SER A 14 6.19 11.56 -15.44
CA SER A 14 4.94 11.98 -14.80
C SER A 14 4.71 11.23 -13.50
N LEU A 15 4.03 11.86 -12.54
CA LEU A 15 3.53 11.14 -11.37
C LEU A 15 2.32 10.30 -11.81
N GLU A 16 2.41 8.98 -11.72
CA GLU A 16 1.35 8.07 -12.15
C GLU A 16 0.77 7.32 -10.97
N LEU A 17 -0.56 7.17 -10.97
CA LEU A 17 -1.28 6.40 -9.98
C LEU A 17 -2.13 5.35 -10.70
N ALA A 18 -1.54 4.17 -10.87
CA ALA A 18 -2.15 3.10 -11.64
C ALA A 18 -3.21 2.34 -10.82
N PRO A 19 -4.33 1.94 -11.44
CA PRO A 19 -5.30 1.05 -10.82
C PRO A 19 -4.71 -0.36 -10.64
N PHE A 20 -5.09 -1.04 -9.58
CA PHE A 20 -4.56 -2.38 -9.25
C PHE A 20 -5.68 -3.31 -8.73
N ARG A 21 -5.40 -4.61 -8.71
CA ARG A 21 -6.33 -5.61 -8.17
C ARG A 21 -5.99 -5.89 -6.71
N ALA A 22 -6.57 -5.12 -5.79
CA ALA A 22 -6.28 -5.29 -4.38
C ALA A 22 -6.65 -6.68 -3.86
N LEU A 23 -5.89 -7.10 -2.85
CA LEU A 23 -6.23 -8.21 -1.98
C LEU A 23 -6.86 -7.62 -0.71
N ARG A 24 -8.15 -7.89 -0.48
CA ARG A 24 -8.93 -7.35 0.64
C ARG A 24 -9.39 -8.47 1.54
N TYR A 25 -9.52 -8.21 2.84
CA TYR A 25 -10.14 -9.19 3.75
C TYR A 25 -11.54 -9.56 3.25
N ASN A 26 -11.81 -10.87 3.18
CA ASN A 26 -13.11 -11.40 2.82
C ASN A 26 -14.04 -11.23 4.02
N PRO A 27 -15.14 -10.45 3.92
CA PRO A 27 -16.02 -10.18 5.05
C PRO A 27 -16.77 -11.42 5.57
N GLY A 28 -16.88 -12.48 4.76
CA GLY A 28 -17.43 -13.77 5.17
C GLY A 28 -16.47 -14.62 6.01
N ALA A 29 -15.16 -14.45 5.81
CA ALA A 29 -14.12 -15.13 6.60
C ALA A 29 -13.66 -14.29 7.80
N VAL A 30 -13.63 -12.97 7.64
CA VAL A 30 -13.17 -11.99 8.63
C VAL A 30 -14.25 -10.91 8.81
N PRO A 31 -15.21 -11.13 9.74
CA PRO A 31 -16.33 -10.22 9.92
C PRO A 31 -15.95 -8.93 10.67
N ASP A 32 -14.89 -8.95 11.49
CA ASP A 32 -14.40 -7.81 12.25
C ASP A 32 -13.04 -7.34 11.71
N LEU A 33 -13.08 -6.32 10.84
CA LEU A 33 -11.85 -5.71 10.31
C LEU A 33 -11.06 -4.93 11.35
N GLY A 34 -11.69 -4.47 12.43
CA GLY A 34 -11.00 -3.78 13.52
C GLY A 34 -10.09 -4.73 14.28
N ALA A 35 -10.45 -6.01 14.37
CA ALA A 35 -9.66 -7.06 15.03
C ALA A 35 -8.45 -7.54 14.20
N VAL A 36 -8.48 -7.37 12.88
CA VAL A 36 -7.40 -7.82 11.97
C VAL A 36 -6.51 -6.70 11.43
N THR A 37 -6.79 -5.45 11.79
CA THR A 37 -5.98 -4.29 11.41
C THR A 37 -5.09 -3.84 12.58
N CYS A 38 -4.04 -3.11 12.26
CA CYS A 38 -3.15 -2.49 13.24
C CYS A 38 -2.53 -1.21 12.65
N PRO A 39 -1.92 -0.36 13.50
CA PRO A 39 -1.11 0.77 13.04
C PRO A 39 0.09 0.35 12.16
N PRO A 40 0.80 1.30 11.54
CA PRO A 40 2.05 1.02 10.81
C PRO A 40 3.12 0.35 11.70
N TYR A 41 4.00 -0.44 11.08
CA TYR A 41 5.00 -1.26 11.80
C TYR A 41 5.93 -0.47 12.74
N ASP A 42 6.26 0.77 12.39
CA ASP A 42 7.23 1.62 13.08
C ASP A 42 6.69 2.30 14.34
N VAL A 43 5.38 2.25 14.58
CA VAL A 43 4.74 2.75 15.82
C VAL A 43 4.33 1.62 16.77
N ILE A 44 4.46 0.35 16.37
CA ILE A 44 4.08 -0.81 17.17
C ILE A 44 5.28 -1.30 17.99
N ASN A 45 5.13 -1.34 19.31
CA ASN A 45 6.11 -1.97 20.20
C ASN A 45 5.83 -3.48 20.39
N ALA A 46 6.75 -4.20 21.03
CA ALA A 46 6.64 -5.65 21.23
C ALA A 46 5.32 -6.09 21.92
N HIS A 47 4.88 -5.34 22.92
CA HIS A 47 3.60 -5.62 23.60
C HIS A 47 2.39 -5.38 22.69
N GLY A 48 2.46 -4.36 21.83
CA GLY A 48 1.48 -4.10 20.79
C GLY A 48 1.38 -5.27 19.81
N VAL A 49 2.51 -5.82 19.35
CA VAL A 49 2.52 -7.00 18.48
C VAL A 49 1.78 -8.17 19.12
N GLU A 50 2.11 -8.50 20.38
CA GLU A 50 1.44 -9.60 21.10
C GLU A 50 -0.06 -9.36 21.27
N THR A 51 -0.45 -8.11 21.52
CA THR A 51 -1.86 -7.72 21.65
C THR A 51 -2.62 -7.93 20.34
N PHE A 52 -2.07 -7.47 19.21
CA PHE A 52 -2.69 -7.63 17.89
C PHE A 52 -2.71 -9.09 17.43
N GLU A 53 -1.63 -9.85 17.69
CA GLU A 53 -1.58 -11.29 17.40
C GLU A 53 -2.62 -12.10 18.20
N ALA A 54 -2.93 -11.67 19.43
CA ALA A 54 -3.93 -12.29 20.28
C ALA A 54 -5.37 -11.86 19.95
N ALA A 55 -5.54 -10.70 19.31
CA ALA A 55 -6.85 -10.19 18.91
C ALA A 55 -7.49 -11.05 17.82
N ASP A 56 -6.73 -11.44 16.79
CA ASP A 56 -7.19 -12.35 15.74
C ASP A 56 -5.99 -13.11 15.09
N PRO A 57 -6.14 -14.41 14.76
CA PRO A 57 -5.11 -15.17 14.07
C PRO A 57 -4.74 -14.61 12.67
N HIS A 58 -5.61 -13.82 12.04
CA HIS A 58 -5.40 -13.18 10.75
C HIS A 58 -5.06 -11.70 10.85
N ASN A 59 -4.67 -11.20 12.04
CA ASN A 59 -4.25 -9.81 12.17
C ASN A 59 -2.99 -9.52 11.34
N ILE A 60 -3.07 -8.46 10.53
CA ILE A 60 -2.06 -8.07 9.54
C ILE A 60 -0.67 -7.84 10.16
N VAL A 61 -0.57 -7.58 11.47
CA VAL A 61 0.70 -7.47 12.22
C VAL A 61 1.61 -8.68 11.97
N ARG A 62 1.04 -9.87 11.78
CA ARG A 62 1.77 -11.12 11.51
C ARG A 62 2.50 -11.07 10.17
N LEU A 63 2.00 -10.28 9.21
CA LEU A 63 2.61 -10.10 7.90
C LEU A 63 3.53 -8.88 7.86
N ILE A 64 3.16 -7.76 8.47
CA ILE A 64 3.94 -6.50 8.39
C ILE A 64 5.09 -6.44 9.39
N LEU A 65 4.95 -7.10 10.54
CA LEU A 65 5.95 -7.13 11.61
C LEU A 65 6.14 -8.57 12.13
N PRO A 66 6.53 -9.52 11.24
CA PRO A 66 6.65 -10.92 11.61
C PRO A 66 7.74 -11.11 12.67
N ARG A 67 7.45 -11.94 13.67
CA ARG A 67 8.42 -12.32 14.69
C ARG A 67 9.08 -13.64 14.32
N PRO A 68 10.39 -13.80 14.60
CA PRO A 68 11.01 -15.11 14.51
C PRO A 68 10.35 -16.04 15.53
N VAL A 69 9.92 -17.21 15.05
CA VAL A 69 9.46 -18.32 15.90
C VAL A 69 10.33 -19.50 15.50
N ASP A 70 11.04 -20.05 16.48
CA ASP A 70 12.09 -21.06 16.27
C ASP A 70 13.21 -20.55 15.34
N ASP A 71 13.88 -21.47 14.63
CA ASP A 71 14.97 -21.17 13.68
C ASP A 71 14.47 -20.73 12.29
N THR A 72 13.16 -20.47 12.12
CA THR A 72 12.59 -20.07 10.82
C THR A 72 12.80 -18.58 10.57
N ASP A 73 13.24 -18.22 9.36
CA ASP A 73 13.34 -16.83 8.94
C ASP A 73 11.97 -16.12 9.01
N LYS A 74 11.93 -14.93 9.61
CA LYS A 74 10.68 -14.20 9.86
C LYS A 74 9.99 -13.79 8.56
N TYR A 75 10.73 -13.50 7.49
CA TYR A 75 10.17 -13.09 6.20
C TYR A 75 9.58 -14.30 5.45
N GLU A 76 10.26 -15.45 5.50
CA GLU A 76 9.72 -16.70 4.96
C GLU A 76 8.41 -17.10 5.65
N ARG A 77 8.32 -16.89 6.97
CA ARG A 77 7.09 -17.08 7.74
C ARG A 77 5.97 -16.16 7.26
N ALA A 78 6.20 -14.84 7.16
CA ALA A 78 5.19 -13.91 6.63
C ALA A 78 4.72 -14.32 5.23
N ALA A 79 5.62 -14.79 4.37
CA ALA A 79 5.27 -15.28 3.05
C ALA A 79 4.43 -16.56 3.09
N ALA A 80 4.74 -17.48 4.02
CA ALA A 80 3.95 -18.69 4.23
C ALA A 80 2.54 -18.38 4.76
N ASP A 81 2.43 -17.49 5.74
CA ASP A 81 1.15 -17.05 6.31
C ASP A 81 0.30 -16.35 5.24
N LEU A 82 0.87 -15.43 4.45
CA LEU A 82 0.16 -14.80 3.33
C LEU A 82 -0.37 -15.81 2.32
N ARG A 83 0.43 -16.82 1.95
CA ARG A 83 -0.01 -17.90 1.05
C ARG A 83 -1.13 -18.74 1.67
N ALA A 84 -1.01 -19.08 2.95
CA ALA A 84 -2.01 -19.85 3.68
C ALA A 84 -3.35 -19.08 3.76
N TRP A 85 -3.31 -17.79 4.08
CA TRP A 85 -4.49 -16.95 4.18
C TRP A 85 -5.20 -16.80 2.83
N ARG A 86 -4.44 -16.62 1.74
CA ARG A 86 -4.99 -16.63 0.37
C ARG A 86 -5.67 -17.98 0.04
N ALA A 87 -5.01 -19.09 0.34
CA ALA A 87 -5.56 -20.43 0.07
C ALA A 87 -6.82 -20.75 0.91
N ALA A 88 -6.89 -20.20 2.13
CA ALA A 88 -8.02 -20.36 3.04
C ALA A 88 -9.19 -19.39 2.75
N GLY A 89 -9.06 -18.47 1.78
CA GLY A 89 -10.11 -17.50 1.47
C GLY A 89 -10.26 -16.38 2.50
N VAL A 90 -9.22 -16.12 3.31
CA VAL A 90 -9.17 -14.96 4.24
C VAL A 90 -9.20 -13.65 3.46
N PHE A 91 -8.67 -13.67 2.25
CA PHE A 91 -8.68 -12.55 1.34
C PHE A 91 -9.44 -12.84 0.05
N ASP A 92 -10.18 -11.85 -0.42
CA ASP A 92 -10.69 -11.77 -1.78
C ASP A 92 -9.80 -10.88 -2.63
N ARG A 93 -9.59 -11.29 -3.87
CA ARG A 93 -8.91 -10.47 -4.88
C ARG A 93 -9.94 -9.81 -5.78
N ASP A 94 -9.79 -8.52 -6.02
CA ASP A 94 -10.66 -7.80 -6.93
C ASP A 94 -10.59 -8.36 -8.37
N GLY A 95 -11.75 -8.47 -9.01
CA GLY A 95 -11.88 -9.07 -10.36
C GLY A 95 -11.29 -8.22 -11.48
N GLU A 96 -11.23 -6.90 -11.30
CA GLU A 96 -10.69 -5.93 -12.25
C GLU A 96 -9.82 -4.89 -11.49
N PRO A 97 -8.86 -4.23 -12.16
CA PRO A 97 -8.07 -3.18 -11.51
C PRO A 97 -8.94 -1.96 -11.21
N GLY A 98 -8.69 -1.30 -10.08
CA GLY A 98 -9.34 -0.05 -9.72
C GLY A 98 -8.43 0.87 -8.90
N LEU A 99 -8.82 2.13 -8.78
CA LEU A 99 -8.33 3.03 -7.75
C LEU A 99 -9.28 2.97 -6.56
N TYR A 100 -8.83 3.44 -5.40
CA TYR A 100 -9.71 3.59 -4.24
C TYR A 100 -9.68 5.01 -3.73
N VAL A 101 -10.79 5.44 -3.14
CA VAL A 101 -10.81 6.60 -2.25
C VAL A 101 -10.83 6.07 -0.83
N TYR A 102 -9.99 6.62 0.03
CA TYR A 102 -9.87 6.24 1.43
C TYR A 102 -10.09 7.46 2.32
N GLU A 103 -10.94 7.33 3.33
CA GLU A 103 -11.17 8.32 4.38
C GLU A 103 -10.71 7.75 5.73
N LEU A 104 -9.93 8.53 6.47
CA LEU A 104 -9.60 8.33 7.87
C LEU A 104 -10.16 9.50 8.68
N ALA A 105 -11.06 9.20 9.60
CA ALA A 105 -11.58 10.16 10.57
C ALA A 105 -11.16 9.79 12.00
N HIS A 106 -10.58 10.73 12.72
CA HIS A 106 -10.22 10.57 14.13
C HIS A 106 -10.52 11.85 14.91
N GLY A 107 -11.50 11.78 15.83
CA GLY A 107 -12.06 12.97 16.44
C GLY A 107 -12.71 13.89 15.39
N ASP A 108 -12.35 15.17 15.42
CA ASP A 108 -12.84 16.18 14.46
C ASP A 108 -11.98 16.27 13.18
N HIS A 109 -10.91 15.47 13.08
CA HIS A 109 -10.01 15.48 11.94
C HIS A 109 -10.42 14.41 10.93
N VAL A 110 -10.51 14.82 9.66
CA VAL A 110 -10.76 13.93 8.52
C VAL A 110 -9.65 14.12 7.50
N THR A 111 -9.08 13.01 7.03
CA THR A 111 -8.15 12.97 5.90
C THR A 111 -8.72 12.02 4.87
N ALA A 112 -8.80 12.46 3.62
CA ALA A 112 -9.24 11.62 2.51
C ALA A 112 -8.30 11.76 1.32
N GLY A 113 -8.19 10.72 0.51
CA GLY A 113 -7.33 10.72 -0.67
C GLY A 113 -7.48 9.47 -1.52
N LEU A 114 -6.68 9.42 -2.58
CA LEU A 114 -6.64 8.31 -3.53
C LEU A 114 -5.63 7.24 -3.09
N VAL A 115 -5.94 5.98 -3.36
CA VAL A 115 -5.06 4.84 -3.19
C VAL A 115 -4.92 4.11 -4.53
N GLY A 116 -3.68 3.88 -4.93
CA GLY A 116 -3.31 3.21 -6.17
C GLY A 116 -1.83 2.84 -6.18
N ALA A 117 -1.38 2.20 -7.26
CA ALA A 117 0.03 1.87 -7.44
C ALA A 117 0.78 3.08 -8.01
N VAL A 118 1.61 3.73 -7.18
CA VAL A 118 2.38 4.91 -7.60
C VAL A 118 3.67 4.51 -8.31
N SER A 119 4.03 5.25 -9.36
CA SER A 119 5.32 5.10 -10.04
C SER A 119 6.51 5.38 -9.11
N VAL A 120 7.56 4.57 -9.25
CA VAL A 120 8.79 4.70 -8.47
C VAL A 120 9.81 5.53 -9.26
N HIS A 121 10.06 6.74 -8.76
CA HIS A 121 10.92 7.74 -9.41
C HIS A 121 12.32 7.77 -8.82
N ASP A 122 13.27 8.25 -9.62
CA ASP A 122 14.55 8.68 -9.05
C ASP A 122 14.41 10.05 -8.41
N VAL A 123 15.23 10.30 -7.38
CA VAL A 123 15.24 11.60 -6.67
C VAL A 123 15.47 12.76 -7.63
N ALA A 124 16.25 12.54 -8.69
CA ALA A 124 16.53 13.52 -9.73
C ALA A 124 15.29 13.94 -10.53
N ASP A 125 14.26 13.08 -10.63
CA ASP A 125 13.03 13.38 -11.37
C ASP A 125 12.13 14.38 -10.62
N ARG A 126 12.36 14.55 -9.31
CA ARG A 126 11.61 15.46 -8.42
C ARG A 126 10.08 15.27 -8.49
N ARG A 127 9.58 14.06 -8.78
CA ARG A 127 8.13 13.77 -8.77
C ARG A 127 7.61 13.34 -7.41
N VAL A 128 8.38 12.53 -6.70
CA VAL A 128 8.14 12.18 -5.30
C VAL A 128 9.29 12.74 -4.48
N LEU A 129 8.97 13.67 -3.60
CA LEU A 129 9.92 14.46 -2.82
C LEU A 129 10.04 13.87 -1.41
N PRO A 130 11.23 13.47 -0.96
CA PRO A 130 11.46 13.14 0.44
C PRO A 130 11.58 14.42 1.29
N HIS A 131 11.42 14.28 2.60
CA HIS A 131 11.69 15.35 3.57
C HIS A 131 12.53 14.89 4.79
N GLU A 132 12.94 13.62 4.81
CA GLU A 132 13.87 13.04 5.79
C GLU A 132 14.81 12.04 5.10
N ASP A 133 15.93 11.75 5.77
CA ASP A 133 16.86 10.70 5.39
C ASP A 133 16.33 9.31 5.80
N VAL A 134 16.79 8.27 5.11
CA VAL A 134 16.41 6.88 5.41
C VAL A 134 17.52 6.14 6.14
N PHE A 135 17.14 5.27 7.07
CA PHE A 135 18.06 4.34 7.73
C PHE A 135 18.22 3.05 6.91
N GLU A 136 19.46 2.70 6.55
CA GLU A 136 19.78 1.53 5.73
C GLU A 136 19.19 0.22 6.28
N GLY A 137 19.28 0.01 7.60
CA GLY A 137 18.73 -1.19 8.24
C GLY A 137 17.22 -1.34 8.05
N ALA A 138 16.47 -0.22 8.09
CA ALA A 138 15.03 -0.23 7.85
C ALA A 138 14.71 -0.51 6.37
N VAL A 139 15.49 0.06 5.44
CA VAL A 139 15.33 -0.19 4.00
C VAL A 139 15.59 -1.66 3.66
N VAL A 140 16.65 -2.25 4.20
CA VAL A 140 16.97 -3.67 4.00
C VAL A 140 15.86 -4.55 4.57
N ASP A 141 15.42 -4.29 5.79
CA ASP A 141 14.35 -5.07 6.43
C ASP A 141 13.04 -5.06 5.63
N ARG A 142 12.60 -3.88 5.16
CA ARG A 142 11.40 -3.75 4.31
C ARG A 142 11.58 -4.41 2.94
N THR A 143 12.77 -4.28 2.33
CA THR A 143 13.09 -4.92 1.05
C THR A 143 13.04 -6.45 1.17
N SER A 144 13.63 -7.03 2.22
CA SER A 144 13.60 -8.47 2.49
C SER A 144 12.19 -8.99 2.69
N LEU A 145 11.35 -8.28 3.44
CA LEU A 145 9.95 -8.65 3.63
C LEU A 145 9.17 -8.67 2.30
N MET A 146 9.31 -7.62 1.49
CA MET A 146 8.65 -7.52 0.18
C MET A 146 9.16 -8.59 -0.80
N LEU A 147 10.47 -8.90 -0.82
CA LEU A 147 11.02 -9.99 -1.62
C LEU A 147 10.47 -11.36 -1.22
N ALA A 148 10.35 -11.64 0.09
CA ALA A 148 9.83 -12.93 0.54
C ALA A 148 8.33 -13.07 0.26
N THR A 149 7.56 -12.02 0.52
CA THR A 149 6.09 -12.05 0.43
C THR A 149 5.58 -11.82 -0.99
N GLN A 150 6.38 -11.16 -1.85
CA GLN A 150 5.98 -10.70 -3.18
C GLN A 150 4.70 -9.85 -3.11
N ALA A 151 4.62 -8.97 -2.11
CA ALA A 151 3.46 -8.13 -1.84
C ALA A 151 3.85 -6.79 -1.19
N GLN A 152 3.06 -5.75 -1.45
CA GLN A 152 3.15 -4.47 -0.78
C GLN A 152 2.12 -4.43 0.36
N LEU A 153 2.58 -4.75 1.57
CA LEU A 153 1.71 -4.94 2.72
C LEU A 153 1.36 -3.63 3.46
N GLU A 154 2.10 -2.55 3.20
CA GLU A 154 1.94 -1.27 3.89
C GLU A 154 1.99 -0.11 2.89
N PRO A 155 0.91 0.67 2.71
CA PRO A 155 0.89 1.81 1.81
C PRO A 155 1.77 2.95 2.35
N ILE A 156 2.38 3.72 1.46
CA ILE A 156 3.02 5.00 1.82
C ILE A 156 1.99 6.12 1.76
N LEU A 157 2.20 7.20 2.52
CA LEU A 157 1.36 8.40 2.44
C LEU A 157 2.09 9.47 1.66
N LEU A 158 1.45 9.91 0.59
CA LEU A 158 1.89 11.04 -0.23
C LEU A 158 0.90 12.20 -0.07
N THR A 159 1.42 13.41 0.02
CA THR A 159 0.62 14.64 -0.12
C THR A 159 1.00 15.33 -1.42
N TYR A 160 0.04 15.97 -2.06
CA TYR A 160 0.27 16.74 -3.29
C TYR A 160 -0.55 18.04 -3.19
N ASP A 161 -0.16 19.05 -3.96
CA ASP A 161 -0.95 20.28 -4.04
C ASP A 161 -2.34 19.96 -4.59
N GLY A 162 -3.41 20.37 -3.93
CA GLY A 162 -4.78 19.91 -4.19
C GLY A 162 -5.51 20.65 -5.34
N ASP A 163 -6.82 20.76 -5.21
CA ASP A 163 -7.70 21.66 -5.98
C ASP A 163 -7.80 21.43 -7.50
N GLY A 164 -7.58 20.19 -7.97
CA GLY A 164 -7.91 19.82 -9.35
C GLY A 164 -8.74 18.57 -9.45
N ALA A 165 -8.81 18.01 -10.66
CA ALA A 165 -9.80 16.99 -10.99
C ALA A 165 -9.67 15.72 -10.14
N ALA A 166 -8.47 15.37 -9.67
CA ALA A 166 -8.29 14.26 -8.73
C ALA A 166 -8.95 14.54 -7.37
N SER A 167 -8.88 15.78 -6.87
CA SER A 167 -9.54 16.21 -5.64
C SER A 167 -11.06 16.24 -5.80
N ASP A 168 -11.57 16.75 -6.93
CA ASP A 168 -13.00 16.74 -7.24
C ASP A 168 -13.57 15.30 -7.23
N VAL A 169 -12.84 14.35 -7.82
CA VAL A 169 -13.22 12.93 -7.80
C VAL A 169 -13.30 12.38 -6.37
N VAL A 170 -12.35 12.74 -5.50
CA VAL A 170 -12.40 12.34 -4.08
C VAL A 170 -13.65 12.91 -3.41
N ASP A 171 -13.88 14.22 -3.52
CA ASP A 171 -15.01 14.90 -2.89
C ASP A 171 -16.36 14.37 -3.38
N ASP A 172 -16.46 14.06 -4.67
CA ASP A 172 -17.65 13.45 -5.28
C ASP A 172 -17.90 12.04 -4.75
N THR A 173 -16.84 11.25 -4.64
CA THR A 173 -16.91 9.87 -4.15
C THR A 173 -17.35 9.81 -2.69
N LEU A 174 -16.86 10.71 -1.83
CA LEU A 174 -17.21 10.77 -0.40
C LEU A 174 -18.70 11.00 -0.14
N ARG A 175 -19.46 11.51 -1.12
CA ARG A 175 -20.91 11.71 -1.02
C ARG A 175 -21.72 10.44 -1.35
N THR A 176 -21.04 9.36 -1.72
CA THR A 176 -21.66 8.06 -2.06
C THR A 176 -21.47 7.04 -0.94
N ALA A 177 -22.17 5.90 -1.02
CA ALA A 177 -22.03 4.84 -0.02
C ALA A 177 -20.64 4.16 -0.11
N PRO A 178 -19.92 3.98 1.00
CA PRO A 178 -18.63 3.29 1.00
C PRO A 178 -18.77 1.81 0.70
N LEU A 179 -17.75 1.24 0.07
CA LEU A 179 -17.58 -0.21 -0.09
C LEU A 179 -17.31 -0.88 1.26
N LEU A 180 -16.58 -0.19 2.14
CA LEU A 180 -16.18 -0.68 3.45
C LEU A 180 -16.22 0.46 4.47
N GLU A 181 -16.69 0.18 5.68
CA GLU A 181 -16.55 1.06 6.84
C GLU A 181 -16.15 0.23 8.07
N VAL A 182 -15.12 0.67 8.79
CA VAL A 182 -14.65 0.04 10.04
C VAL A 182 -14.28 1.11 11.05
N THR A 183 -14.52 0.82 12.34
CA THR A 183 -14.03 1.64 13.45
C THR A 183 -13.09 0.79 14.29
N THR A 184 -11.86 1.24 14.47
CA THR A 184 -10.82 0.57 15.27
C THR A 184 -10.98 0.90 16.75
N ALA A 185 -10.26 0.15 17.61
CA ALA A 185 -10.36 0.29 19.07
C ALA A 185 -9.96 1.68 19.60
N ASP A 186 -9.10 2.40 18.88
CA ASP A 186 -8.70 3.78 19.16
C ASP A 186 -9.73 4.82 18.64
N ARG A 187 -10.90 4.36 18.17
CA ARG A 187 -11.99 5.16 17.61
C ARG A 187 -11.66 5.87 16.30
N ALA A 188 -10.60 5.47 15.60
CA ALA A 188 -10.43 5.88 14.22
C ALA A 188 -11.48 5.19 13.35
N ARG A 189 -12.16 5.96 12.50
CA ARG A 189 -13.12 5.44 11.52
C ARG A 189 -12.48 5.48 10.14
N HIS A 190 -12.49 4.34 9.48
CA HIS A 190 -11.93 4.13 8.17
C HIS A 190 -13.05 3.83 7.19
N ARG A 191 -13.04 4.50 6.03
CA ARG A 191 -13.95 4.19 4.93
C ARG A 191 -13.17 4.04 3.63
N LEU A 192 -13.65 3.15 2.77
CA LEU A 192 -13.05 2.87 1.48
C LEU A 192 -14.12 2.81 0.39
N TRP A 193 -13.84 3.41 -0.75
CA TRP A 193 -14.63 3.32 -1.98
C TRP A 193 -13.74 2.79 -3.09
N ARG A 194 -14.34 2.21 -4.13
CA ARG A 194 -13.63 1.65 -5.28
C ARG A 194 -14.08 2.34 -6.55
N LEU A 195 -13.12 2.80 -7.34
CA LEU A 195 -13.31 3.48 -8.61
C LEU A 195 -12.86 2.55 -9.74
N THR A 196 -13.77 2.24 -10.65
CA THR A 196 -13.49 1.42 -11.85
C THR A 196 -13.98 2.03 -13.15
N ASP A 197 -14.66 3.17 -13.10
CA ASP A 197 -15.08 3.90 -14.30
C ASP A 197 -13.84 4.38 -15.08
N PRO A 198 -13.63 3.92 -16.32
CA PRO A 198 -12.45 4.29 -17.12
C PRO A 198 -12.28 5.80 -17.31
N ASP A 199 -13.37 6.56 -17.40
CA ASP A 199 -13.32 8.02 -17.60
C ASP A 199 -12.86 8.74 -16.31
N VAL A 200 -13.31 8.24 -15.15
CA VAL A 200 -12.85 8.73 -13.84
C VAL A 200 -11.36 8.39 -13.65
N LEU A 201 -10.96 7.16 -13.98
CA LEU A 201 -9.55 6.73 -13.88
C LEU A 201 -8.64 7.58 -14.78
N ALA A 202 -9.06 7.85 -16.02
CA ALA A 202 -8.33 8.71 -16.95
C ALA A 202 -8.23 10.15 -16.44
N THR A 203 -9.30 10.68 -15.85
CA THR A 203 -9.34 12.03 -15.26
C THR A 203 -8.32 12.16 -14.12
N VAL A 204 -8.30 11.21 -13.18
CA VAL A 204 -7.32 11.17 -12.08
C VAL A 204 -5.90 11.10 -12.63
N GLN A 205 -5.65 10.20 -13.57
CA GLN A 205 -4.32 10.01 -14.14
C GLN A 205 -3.81 11.26 -14.88
N ALA A 206 -4.67 11.94 -15.63
CA ALA A 206 -4.31 13.15 -16.35
C ALA A 206 -3.97 14.31 -15.40
N ASP A 207 -4.72 14.46 -14.31
CA ASP A 207 -4.47 15.50 -13.31
C ASP A 207 -3.17 15.23 -12.53
N LEU A 208 -2.95 14.00 -12.07
CA LEU A 208 -1.75 13.65 -11.29
C LEU A 208 -0.46 13.70 -12.11
N ALA A 209 -0.50 13.45 -13.43
CA ALA A 209 0.68 13.41 -14.29
C ALA A 209 1.54 14.68 -14.23
N GLU A 210 0.90 15.84 -14.03
CA GLU A 210 1.56 17.15 -13.97
C GLU A 210 2.06 17.52 -12.56
N ARG A 211 1.62 16.79 -11.53
CA ARG A 211 1.86 17.14 -10.14
C ARG A 211 3.20 16.64 -9.60
N GLN A 212 3.54 17.15 -8.42
CA GLN A 212 4.57 16.61 -7.54
C GLN A 212 3.89 16.15 -6.24
N ALA A 213 4.45 15.13 -5.62
CA ALA A 213 4.04 14.63 -4.33
C ALA A 213 5.18 14.72 -3.31
N LEU A 214 4.87 15.04 -2.07
CA LEU A 214 5.75 14.96 -0.92
C LEU A 214 5.43 13.67 -0.17
N ILE A 215 6.45 12.90 0.22
CA ILE A 215 6.27 11.75 1.11
C ILE A 215 5.91 12.34 2.48
N ALA A 216 4.70 12.09 2.97
CA ALA A 216 4.30 12.48 4.33
C ALA A 216 4.60 11.36 5.34
N ASP A 217 4.53 10.11 4.90
CA ASP A 217 4.93 8.93 5.68
C ASP A 217 5.42 7.81 4.75
N GLY A 218 6.45 7.07 5.19
CA GLY A 218 6.93 5.87 4.52
C GLY A 218 8.20 6.02 3.67
N HIS A 219 9.14 6.90 4.06
CA HIS A 219 10.42 7.10 3.33
C HIS A 219 11.23 5.83 3.21
N HIS A 220 11.34 5.03 4.29
CA HIS A 220 11.99 3.72 4.26
C HIS A 220 11.32 2.75 3.27
N ARG A 221 9.99 2.75 3.21
CA ARG A 221 9.19 1.92 2.29
C ARG A 221 9.39 2.37 0.84
N TYR A 222 9.39 3.68 0.58
CA TYR A 222 9.67 4.21 -0.75
C TYR A 222 11.10 3.91 -1.22
N ALA A 223 12.09 4.03 -0.33
CA ALA A 223 13.45 3.62 -0.61
C ALA A 223 13.56 2.10 -0.88
N ALA A 224 12.82 1.27 -0.15
CA ALA A 224 12.73 -0.16 -0.42
C ALA A 224 12.10 -0.45 -1.80
N TYR A 225 11.05 0.28 -2.21
CA TYR A 225 10.49 0.15 -3.57
C TYR A 225 11.50 0.49 -4.67
N ARG A 226 12.33 1.53 -4.45
CA ARG A 226 13.43 1.87 -5.37
C ARG A 226 14.48 0.76 -5.42
N ALA A 227 14.87 0.22 -4.26
CA ALA A 227 15.81 -0.89 -4.19
C ALA A 227 15.27 -2.14 -4.90
N LEU A 228 13.98 -2.45 -4.74
CA LEU A 228 13.30 -3.55 -5.43
C LEU A 228 13.25 -3.36 -6.93
N ARG A 229 12.90 -2.17 -7.43
CA ARG A 229 12.89 -1.84 -8.87
C ARG A 229 14.24 -2.15 -9.52
N ASP A 230 15.33 -1.88 -8.79
CA ASP A 230 16.68 -2.06 -9.27
C ASP A 230 17.24 -3.48 -8.95
N HIS A 231 16.46 -4.31 -8.24
CA HIS A 231 16.87 -5.65 -7.81
C HIS A 231 16.79 -6.68 -8.96
N PRO A 232 17.78 -7.57 -9.13
CA PRO A 232 17.79 -8.56 -10.22
C PRO A 232 16.62 -9.56 -10.20
N ALA A 233 16.03 -9.78 -9.02
CA ALA A 233 14.91 -10.68 -8.80
C ALA A 233 13.55 -9.96 -8.71
N ALA A 234 13.46 -8.70 -9.16
CA ALA A 234 12.21 -7.96 -9.12
C ALA A 234 11.13 -8.65 -9.98
N PRO A 235 9.92 -8.88 -9.46
CA PRO A 235 8.81 -9.31 -10.31
C PRO A 235 8.46 -8.21 -11.32
N ASP A 236 8.14 -8.58 -12.56
CA ASP A 236 7.77 -7.65 -13.65
C ASP A 236 6.49 -6.88 -13.32
N GLY A 237 6.56 -5.81 -12.52
CA GLY A 237 5.55 -4.72 -12.36
C GLY A 237 4.11 -5.10 -12.01
N ALA A 238 3.77 -6.39 -11.94
CA ALA A 238 2.44 -6.96 -11.79
C ALA A 238 2.28 -7.63 -10.42
N GLY A 239 2.99 -7.12 -9.42
CA GLY A 239 2.80 -7.46 -8.01
C GLY A 239 1.34 -7.20 -7.63
N HIS A 240 0.75 -8.16 -6.93
CA HIS A 240 -0.65 -8.13 -6.48
C HIS A 240 -0.82 -7.19 -5.28
#